data_AF-A0A258KZM8-F1
#
_entry.id   AF-A0A258KZM8-F1
#
_cell.length_a   1.000
_cell.length_b   1.000
_cell.length_c   1.000
_cell.angle_alpha   90.00
_cell.angle_beta   90.00
_cell.angle_gamma   90.00
#
_symmetry.space_group_name_H-M   'P 1'
#
loop_
_entity.id
_entity.type
_entity.pdbx_description
1 polymer ?
#
loop_
_entity_poly.entity_id
_entity_poly.type
_entity_poly.pdbx_seq_one_letter_code
_entity_poly.pdbx_strand_id
1 'polypeptide(L)'
;MMPFTAANDAAQSTFVRRVDERFTARREAWATEQEAGREAERLAATMRLVKAARFNAAERLERKATVSLFTQSTVALYFVGLAVWQAVYAGQIDEATNRLMTFIQLVSSVFTLILGLLEALNDYKMKAHHLHNCGLAVSELAQELRIARPTDAVHVQDFRRRYNEMMKACPVNHSRIDYLFAKLDGTSDRAGFAGVYARYIVDVYGLYALFLAVPPLLWWWLT
;
A
#
# COMPACT_ATOMS: atom_id res chain seq x y z
N MET A 1 -73.31 41.89 7.01
CA MET A 1 -72.24 41.54 7.96
C MET A 1 -71.73 40.11 7.73
N MET A 2 -71.11 39.82 6.57
CA MET A 2 -70.48 38.51 6.29
C MET A 2 -69.08 38.53 5.59
N PRO A 3 -68.39 39.66 5.32
CA PRO A 3 -67.08 39.59 4.63
C PRO A 3 -65.87 39.35 5.56
N PHE A 4 -66.02 39.48 6.89
CA PHE A 4 -64.89 39.45 7.82
C PHE A 4 -64.42 38.02 8.19
N THR A 5 -65.34 37.05 8.25
CA THR A 5 -65.04 35.66 8.64
C THR A 5 -64.30 34.91 7.53
N ALA A 6 -64.76 35.01 6.28
CA ALA A 6 -64.11 34.37 5.13
C ALA A 6 -62.67 34.89 4.88
N ALA A 7 -62.41 36.18 5.13
CA ALA A 7 -61.08 36.75 5.01
C ALA A 7 -60.12 36.26 6.11
N ASN A 8 -60.63 36.05 7.33
CA ASN A 8 -59.84 35.53 8.46
C ASN A 8 -59.47 34.05 8.26
N ASP A 9 -60.39 33.23 7.77
CA ASP A 9 -60.16 31.80 7.49
C ASP A 9 -59.16 31.59 6.32
N ALA A 10 -59.24 32.45 5.30
CA ALA A 10 -58.27 32.47 4.19
C ALA A 10 -56.86 32.91 4.66
N ALA A 11 -56.78 33.86 5.60
CA ALA A 11 -55.50 34.31 6.17
C ALA A 11 -54.88 33.23 7.08
N GLN A 12 -55.69 32.54 7.88
CA GLN A 12 -55.24 31.43 8.73
C GLN A 12 -54.76 30.23 7.90
N SER A 13 -55.49 29.84 6.84
CA SER A 13 -55.06 28.75 5.96
C SER A 13 -53.76 29.07 5.20
N THR A 14 -53.59 30.32 4.78
CA THR A 14 -52.34 30.80 4.14
C THR A 14 -51.16 30.85 5.13
N PHE A 15 -51.42 31.14 6.41
CA PHE A 15 -50.39 31.08 7.45
C PHE A 15 -49.95 29.63 7.71
N VAL A 16 -50.90 28.71 7.91
CA VAL A 16 -50.62 27.29 8.13
C VAL A 16 -49.84 26.70 6.95
N ARG A 17 -50.23 26.99 5.70
CA ARG A 17 -49.52 26.54 4.50
C ARG A 17 -48.06 27.02 4.45
N ARG A 18 -47.80 28.29 4.77
CA ARG A 18 -46.43 28.85 4.84
C ARG A 18 -45.60 28.23 5.95
N VAL A 19 -46.23 27.89 7.06
CA VAL A 19 -45.57 27.21 8.18
C VAL A 19 -45.20 25.79 7.79
N ASP A 20 -46.11 25.04 7.17
CA ASP A 20 -45.82 23.70 6.62
C ASP A 20 -44.72 23.73 5.56
N GLU A 21 -44.77 24.65 4.59
CA GLU A 21 -43.73 24.84 3.57
C GLU A 21 -42.35 25.11 4.20
N ARG A 22 -42.29 25.89 5.29
CA ARG A 22 -41.03 26.11 6.02
C ARG A 22 -40.56 24.87 6.76
N PHE A 23 -41.48 24.10 7.34
CA PHE A 23 -41.13 22.85 8.03
C PHE A 23 -40.66 21.78 7.04
N THR A 24 -41.29 21.64 5.88
CA THR A 24 -40.86 20.69 4.84
C THR A 24 -39.50 21.09 4.28
N ALA A 25 -39.30 22.36 3.90
CA ALA A 25 -38.02 22.85 3.40
C ALA A 25 -36.87 22.65 4.42
N ARG A 26 -37.16 22.89 5.70
CA ARG A 26 -36.18 22.66 6.78
C ARG A 26 -35.86 21.17 6.99
N ARG A 27 -36.85 20.28 6.86
CA ARG A 27 -36.64 18.83 6.91
C ARG A 27 -35.81 18.32 5.75
N GLU A 28 -36.07 18.83 4.54
CA GLU A 28 -35.28 18.50 3.34
C GLU A 28 -33.84 18.98 3.48
N ALA A 29 -33.62 20.21 3.92
CA ALA A 29 -32.28 20.74 4.19
C ALA A 29 -31.51 19.87 5.19
N TRP A 30 -32.13 19.49 6.31
CA TRP A 30 -31.50 18.60 7.30
C TRP A 30 -31.19 17.21 6.74
N ALA A 31 -32.06 16.64 5.90
CA ALA A 31 -31.80 15.37 5.25
C ALA A 31 -30.59 15.45 4.31
N THR A 32 -30.48 16.53 3.54
CA THR A 32 -29.32 16.76 2.65
C THR A 32 -28.03 16.96 3.43
N GLU A 33 -28.06 17.66 4.57
CA GLU A 33 -26.89 17.86 5.42
C GLU A 33 -26.40 16.54 6.02
N GLN A 34 -27.33 15.69 6.48
CA GLN A 34 -27.01 14.36 6.99
C GLN A 34 -26.46 13.43 5.92
N GLU A 35 -26.93 13.53 4.68
CA GLU A 35 -26.38 12.78 3.55
C GLU A 35 -24.95 13.22 3.21
N ALA A 36 -24.72 14.54 3.10
CA ALA A 36 -23.39 15.08 2.86
C ALA A 36 -22.38 14.69 3.96
N GLY A 37 -22.79 14.76 5.23
CA GLY A 37 -21.96 14.31 6.36
C GLY A 37 -21.58 12.82 6.26
N ARG A 38 -22.52 11.95 5.89
CA ARG A 38 -22.25 10.51 5.68
C ARG A 38 -21.29 10.27 4.52
N GLU A 39 -21.41 11.01 3.43
CA GLU A 39 -20.49 10.91 2.30
C GLU A 39 -19.08 11.41 2.66
N ALA A 40 -18.97 12.47 3.46
CA ALA A 40 -17.69 12.95 4.00
C ALA A 40 -17.01 11.87 4.86
N GLU A 41 -17.75 11.18 5.73
CA GLU A 41 -17.23 10.10 6.56
C GLU A 41 -16.76 8.91 5.71
N ARG A 42 -17.53 8.50 4.70
CA ARG A 42 -17.16 7.44 3.75
C ARG A 42 -15.88 7.78 2.99
N LEU A 43 -15.77 9.03 2.53
CA LEU A 43 -14.58 9.52 1.84
C LEU A 43 -13.35 9.50 2.77
N ALA A 44 -13.49 10.00 4.00
CA ALA A 44 -12.42 9.97 5.00
C ALA A 44 -11.99 8.54 5.36
N ALA A 45 -12.94 7.60 5.48
CA ALA A 45 -12.65 6.19 5.73
C ALA A 45 -11.87 5.56 4.56
N THR A 46 -12.27 5.87 3.33
CA THR A 46 -11.59 5.40 2.11
C THR A 46 -10.17 5.96 2.02
N MET A 47 -9.99 7.26 2.24
CA MET A 47 -8.68 7.91 2.26
C MET A 47 -7.75 7.28 3.30
N ARG A 48 -8.25 7.02 4.51
CA ARG A 48 -7.49 6.34 5.58
C ARG A 48 -7.03 4.95 5.16
N LEU A 49 -7.90 4.17 4.54
CA LEU A 49 -7.59 2.82 4.07
C LEU A 49 -6.52 2.84 2.96
N VAL A 50 -6.68 3.72 1.96
CA VAL A 50 -5.72 3.87 0.86
C VAL A 50 -4.38 4.38 1.35
N LYS A 51 -4.37 5.36 2.27
CA LYS A 51 -3.16 5.84 2.94
C LYS A 51 -2.40 4.69 3.61
N ALA A 52 -3.09 3.90 4.43
CA ALA A 52 -2.47 2.76 5.12
C ALA A 52 -1.91 1.73 4.12
N ALA A 53 -2.67 1.40 3.07
CA ALA A 53 -2.21 0.49 2.03
C ALA A 53 -0.94 1.00 1.31
N ARG A 54 -0.82 2.31 1.08
CA ARG A 54 0.38 2.89 0.45
C ARG A 54 1.61 2.88 1.36
N PHE A 55 1.44 3.14 2.65
CA PHE A 55 2.55 3.03 3.59
C PHE A 55 3.03 1.60 3.75
N ASN A 56 2.11 0.63 3.86
CA ASN A 56 2.46 -0.79 3.87
C ASN A 56 3.22 -1.20 2.60
N ALA A 57 2.78 -0.70 1.44
CA ALA A 57 3.46 -0.95 0.17
C ALA A 57 4.87 -0.34 0.14
N ALA A 58 5.04 0.89 0.63
CA ALA A 58 6.34 1.56 0.71
C ALA A 58 7.30 0.77 1.60
N GLU A 59 6.88 0.41 2.82
CA GLU A 59 7.69 -0.36 3.76
C GLU A 59 8.08 -1.73 3.19
N ARG A 60 7.16 -2.42 2.51
CA ARG A 60 7.48 -3.70 1.85
C ARG A 60 8.55 -3.52 0.78
N LEU A 61 8.44 -2.49 -0.05
CA LEU A 61 9.41 -2.26 -1.13
C LEU A 61 10.79 -1.89 -0.58
N GLU A 62 10.87 -1.11 0.49
CA GLU A 62 12.12 -0.83 1.19
C GLU A 62 12.74 -2.11 1.77
N ARG A 63 11.93 -2.94 2.44
CA ARG A 63 12.38 -4.24 2.96
C ARG A 63 12.88 -5.14 1.84
N LYS A 64 12.15 -5.22 0.72
CA LYS A 64 12.56 -6.01 -0.44
C LYS A 64 13.89 -5.54 -1.02
N ALA A 65 14.10 -4.23 -1.12
CA ALA A 65 15.37 -3.66 -1.57
C ALA A 65 16.53 -4.04 -0.63
N THR A 66 16.32 -3.96 0.68
CA THR A 66 17.34 -4.31 1.67
C THR A 66 17.66 -5.80 1.67
N VAL A 67 16.64 -6.66 1.64
CA VAL A 67 16.80 -8.13 1.62
C VAL A 67 17.48 -8.59 0.33
N SER A 68 17.11 -8.01 -0.81
CA SER A 68 17.79 -8.24 -2.09
C SER A 68 19.27 -7.92 -2.01
N LEU A 69 19.62 -6.70 -1.56
CA LEU A 69 21.00 -6.26 -1.48
C LEU A 69 21.82 -7.15 -0.54
N PHE A 70 21.24 -7.48 0.61
CA PHE A 70 21.86 -8.40 1.56
C PHE A 70 22.13 -9.76 0.92
N THR A 71 21.12 -10.33 0.25
CA THR A 71 21.22 -11.63 -0.42
C THR A 71 22.29 -11.65 -1.50
N GLN A 72 22.31 -10.64 -2.37
CA GLN A 72 23.33 -10.51 -3.39
C GLN A 72 24.74 -10.40 -2.79
N SER A 73 24.88 -9.65 -1.71
CA SER A 73 26.15 -9.51 -0.99
C SER A 73 26.60 -10.84 -0.37
N THR A 74 25.68 -11.61 0.21
CA THR A 74 25.95 -12.95 0.76
C THR A 74 26.32 -13.95 -0.34
N VAL A 75 25.61 -13.95 -1.47
CA VAL A 75 25.93 -14.81 -2.62
C VAL A 75 27.31 -14.47 -3.20
N ALA A 76 27.65 -13.19 -3.32
CA ALA A 76 28.99 -12.76 -3.73
C ALA A 76 30.06 -13.24 -2.74
N LEU A 77 29.79 -13.16 -1.43
CA LEU A 77 30.68 -13.69 -0.40
C LEU A 77 30.89 -15.21 -0.55
N TYR A 78 29.87 -15.98 -0.90
CA TYR A 78 30.03 -17.42 -1.17
C TYR A 78 30.96 -17.68 -2.35
N PHE A 79 30.86 -16.93 -3.45
CA PHE A 79 31.78 -17.09 -4.57
C PHE A 79 33.22 -16.71 -4.19
N VAL A 80 33.42 -15.66 -3.41
CA VAL A 80 34.76 -15.31 -2.91
C VAL A 80 35.31 -16.41 -1.99
N GLY A 81 34.50 -16.92 -1.06
CA GLY A 81 34.88 -18.01 -0.17
C GLY A 81 35.26 -19.28 -0.93
N LEU A 82 34.49 -19.64 -1.97
CA LEU A 82 34.78 -20.77 -2.84
C LEU A 82 36.12 -20.59 -3.58
N ALA A 83 36.40 -19.39 -4.11
CA ALA A 83 37.67 -19.10 -4.77
C ALA A 83 38.86 -19.26 -3.82
N VAL A 84 38.74 -18.73 -2.59
CA VAL A 84 39.78 -18.85 -1.56
C VAL A 84 39.99 -20.31 -1.16
N TRP A 85 38.90 -21.07 -0.99
CA TRP A 85 38.99 -22.51 -0.70
C TRP A 85 39.73 -23.27 -1.80
N GLN A 86 39.37 -23.05 -3.07
CA GLN A 86 40.06 -23.68 -4.19
C GLN A 86 41.56 -23.32 -4.22
N ALA A 87 41.92 -22.08 -3.92
CA ALA A 87 43.32 -21.65 -3.88
C ALA A 87 44.12 -22.31 -2.74
N VAL A 88 43.52 -22.45 -1.56
CA VAL A 88 44.17 -23.07 -0.39
C VAL A 88 44.34 -24.58 -0.57
N TYR A 89 43.36 -25.25 -1.17
CA TYR A 89 43.34 -26.71 -1.34
C TYR A 89 43.71 -27.18 -2.76
N ALA A 90 44.34 -26.33 -3.57
CA ALA A 90 44.63 -26.58 -4.99
C ALA A 90 45.38 -27.91 -5.26
N GLY A 91 46.20 -28.39 -4.32
CA GLY A 91 46.93 -29.66 -4.44
C GLY A 91 46.19 -30.90 -3.94
N GLN A 92 45.00 -30.74 -3.35
CA GLN A 92 44.19 -31.85 -2.80
C GLN A 92 42.92 -32.11 -3.64
N ILE A 93 42.59 -31.20 -4.56
CA ILE A 93 41.42 -31.30 -5.43
C ILE A 93 41.86 -31.85 -6.78
N ASP A 94 41.12 -32.82 -7.31
CA ASP A 94 41.35 -33.32 -8.67
C ASP A 94 41.18 -32.20 -9.72
N GLU A 95 42.05 -32.20 -10.73
CA GLU A 95 42.13 -31.13 -11.74
C GLU A 95 40.81 -30.98 -12.53
N ALA A 96 40.12 -32.08 -12.85
CA ALA A 96 38.84 -32.02 -13.54
C ALA A 96 37.75 -31.40 -12.67
N THR A 97 37.74 -31.73 -11.38
CA THR A 97 36.81 -31.16 -10.39
C THR A 97 37.06 -29.66 -10.21
N ASN A 98 38.33 -29.25 -10.10
CA ASN A 98 38.69 -27.84 -9.94
C ASN A 98 38.26 -26.99 -11.15
N ARG A 99 38.45 -27.50 -12.37
CA ARG A 99 37.99 -26.83 -13.61
C ARG A 99 36.47 -26.69 -13.67
N LEU A 100 35.74 -27.75 -13.30
CA LEU A 100 34.27 -27.71 -13.28
C LEU A 100 33.75 -26.70 -12.26
N MET A 101 34.30 -26.69 -11.04
CA MET A 101 33.95 -25.71 -10.00
C MET A 101 34.19 -24.28 -10.46
N THR A 102 35.36 -24.02 -11.07
CA THR A 102 35.72 -22.71 -11.63
C THR A 102 34.74 -22.27 -12.72
N PHE A 103 34.37 -23.17 -13.64
CA PHE A 103 33.39 -22.89 -14.69
C PHE A 103 32.02 -22.52 -14.10
N ILE A 104 31.50 -23.33 -13.17
CA ILE A 104 30.21 -23.08 -12.52
C ILE A 104 30.23 -21.74 -11.77
N GLN A 105 31.32 -21.45 -11.07
CA GLN A 105 31.48 -20.19 -10.33
C GLN A 105 31.44 -18.98 -11.27
N LEU A 106 32.18 -19.01 -12.38
CA LEU A 106 32.22 -17.89 -13.33
C LEU A 106 30.84 -17.65 -13.96
N VAL A 107 30.19 -18.71 -14.45
CA VAL A 107 28.84 -18.59 -15.05
C VAL A 107 27.82 -18.08 -14.03
N SER A 108 27.84 -18.63 -12.80
CA SER A 108 26.92 -18.23 -11.73
C SER A 108 27.16 -16.80 -11.25
N SER A 109 28.41 -16.34 -11.23
CA SER A 109 28.78 -14.96 -10.89
C SER A 109 28.22 -13.97 -11.92
N VAL A 110 28.39 -14.25 -13.22
CA VAL A 110 27.81 -13.40 -14.29
C VAL A 110 26.29 -13.38 -14.20
N PHE A 111 25.65 -14.53 -13.97
CA PHE A 111 24.20 -14.60 -13.81
C PHE A 111 23.70 -13.79 -12.60
N THR A 112 24.39 -13.91 -11.46
CA THR A 112 24.08 -13.16 -10.24
C THR A 112 24.22 -11.65 -10.46
N LEU A 113 25.25 -11.22 -11.20
CA LEU A 113 25.43 -9.82 -11.57
C LEU A 113 24.27 -9.30 -12.43
N ILE A 114 23.83 -10.08 -13.43
CA ILE A 114 22.68 -9.71 -14.27
C ILE A 114 21.41 -9.58 -13.43
N LEU A 115 21.15 -10.53 -12.53
CA LEU A 115 20.02 -10.44 -11.61
C LEU A 115 20.11 -9.19 -10.72
N GLY A 116 21.31 -8.86 -10.24
CA GLY A 116 21.57 -7.63 -9.50
C GLY A 116 21.20 -6.37 -10.26
N LEU A 117 21.58 -6.32 -11.54
CA LEU A 117 21.25 -5.19 -12.40
C LEU A 117 19.75 -5.10 -12.70
N LEU A 118 19.09 -6.23 -13.04
CA LEU A 118 17.64 -6.26 -13.25
C LEU A 118 16.87 -5.81 -12.02
N GLU A 119 17.35 -6.18 -10.84
CA GLU A 119 16.74 -5.79 -9.58
C GLU A 119 16.92 -4.30 -9.28
N ALA A 120 18.11 -3.74 -9.57
CA ALA A 120 18.36 -2.31 -9.49
C ALA A 120 17.46 -1.50 -10.44
N LEU A 121 17.23 -2.00 -11.66
CA LEU A 121 16.31 -1.39 -12.64
C LEU A 121 14.85 -1.36 -12.16
N ASN A 122 14.47 -2.24 -11.25
CA ASN A 122 13.10 -2.24 -10.71
C ASN A 122 12.85 -1.07 -9.74
N ASP A 123 13.90 -0.39 -9.30
CA ASP A 123 13.91 0.83 -8.49
C ASP A 123 12.90 0.83 -7.33
N TYR A 124 13.01 -0.19 -6.48
CA TYR A 124 12.13 -0.37 -5.33
C TYR A 124 12.14 0.84 -4.38
N LYS A 125 13.31 1.49 -4.21
CA LYS A 125 13.47 2.65 -3.33
C LYS A 125 12.70 3.87 -3.85
N MET A 126 12.81 4.16 -5.16
CA MET A 126 12.06 5.28 -5.74
C MET A 126 10.55 5.03 -5.69
N LYS A 127 10.12 3.80 -6.00
CA LYS A 127 8.70 3.40 -5.89
C LYS A 127 8.18 3.54 -4.46
N ALA A 128 8.96 3.13 -3.46
CA ALA A 128 8.62 3.29 -2.06
C ALA A 128 8.47 4.77 -1.67
N HIS A 129 9.43 5.61 -2.08
CA HIS A 129 9.40 7.06 -1.83
C HIS A 129 8.16 7.72 -2.46
N HIS A 130 7.83 7.39 -3.71
CA HIS A 130 6.61 7.89 -4.36
C HIS A 130 5.34 7.46 -3.61
N LEU A 131 5.24 6.19 -3.21
CA LEU A 131 4.10 5.69 -2.44
C LEU A 131 3.98 6.36 -1.07
N HIS A 132 5.11 6.58 -0.39
CA HIS A 132 5.16 7.27 0.89
C HIS A 132 4.66 8.72 0.76
N ASN A 133 5.19 9.48 -0.21
CA ASN A 133 4.78 10.87 -0.44
C ASN A 133 3.31 10.98 -0.84
N CYS A 134 2.84 10.06 -1.69
CA CYS A 134 1.41 9.94 -2.01
C CYS A 134 0.55 9.59 -0.80
N GLY A 135 1.07 8.78 0.13
CA GLY A 135 0.41 8.49 1.41
C GLY A 135 0.32 9.72 2.31
N LEU A 136 1.37 10.53 2.37
CA LEU A 136 1.40 11.79 3.12
C LEU A 136 0.39 12.81 2.56
N ALA A 137 0.36 13.02 1.25
CA ALA A 137 -0.60 13.93 0.61
C ALA A 137 -2.06 13.54 0.88
N VAL A 138 -2.39 12.24 0.78
CA VAL A 138 -3.73 11.75 1.12
C VAL A 138 -4.01 11.88 2.61
N SER A 139 -2.99 11.73 3.47
CA SER A 139 -3.13 11.92 4.92
C SER A 139 -3.50 13.34 5.28
N GLU A 140 -2.83 14.32 4.67
CA GLU A 140 -3.10 15.75 4.88
C GLU A 140 -4.53 16.09 4.47
N LEU A 141 -4.94 15.67 3.26
CA LEU A 141 -6.31 15.89 2.78
C LEU A 141 -7.36 15.21 3.67
N ALA A 142 -7.09 14.01 4.16
CA ALA A 142 -7.99 13.30 5.08
C ALA A 142 -8.11 14.02 6.44
N GLN A 143 -7.03 14.64 6.91
CA GLN A 143 -7.04 15.43 8.14
C GLN A 143 -7.81 16.74 7.93
N GLU A 144 -7.61 17.44 6.81
CA GLU A 144 -8.39 18.62 6.45
C GLU A 144 -9.90 18.30 6.41
N LEU A 145 -10.29 17.22 5.73
CA LEU A 145 -11.70 16.80 5.65
C LEU A 145 -12.30 16.52 7.04
N ARG A 146 -11.52 15.91 7.94
CA ARG A 146 -11.93 15.62 9.32
C ARG A 146 -12.09 16.87 10.19
N ILE A 147 -11.28 17.88 9.95
CA ILE A 147 -11.35 19.16 10.66
C ILE A 147 -12.52 19.99 10.11
N ALA A 148 -12.66 20.06 8.79
CA ALA A 148 -13.69 20.85 8.12
C ALA A 148 -15.12 20.34 8.42
N ARG A 149 -15.31 19.02 8.53
CA ARG A 149 -16.62 18.37 8.73
C ARG A 149 -17.74 18.98 7.87
N PRO A 150 -17.57 19.03 6.55
CA PRO A 150 -18.52 19.68 5.67
C PRO A 150 -19.91 19.02 5.79
N THR A 151 -20.93 19.86 5.97
CA THR A 151 -22.33 19.44 6.00
C THR A 151 -23.02 19.68 4.67
N ASP A 152 -22.33 20.20 3.66
CA ASP A 152 -22.90 20.50 2.35
C ASP A 152 -22.22 19.67 1.25
N ALA A 153 -23.00 19.30 0.23
CA ALA A 153 -22.52 18.45 -0.84
C ALA A 153 -21.43 19.10 -1.70
N VAL A 154 -21.40 20.43 -1.81
CA VAL A 154 -20.45 21.15 -2.66
C VAL A 154 -19.04 21.05 -2.09
N HIS A 155 -18.86 21.30 -0.78
CA HIS A 155 -17.55 21.15 -0.15
C HIS A 155 -17.09 19.68 -0.17
N VAL A 156 -17.98 18.71 0.04
CA VAL A 156 -17.62 17.28 -0.05
C VAL A 156 -17.11 16.91 -1.45
N GLN A 157 -17.76 17.43 -2.51
CA GLN A 157 -17.29 17.20 -3.89
C GLN A 157 -15.95 17.86 -4.17
N ASP A 158 -15.65 19.02 -3.57
CA ASP A 158 -14.33 19.66 -3.70
C ASP A 158 -13.22 18.77 -3.12
N PHE A 159 -13.40 18.25 -1.91
CA PHE A 159 -12.47 17.28 -1.31
C PHE A 159 -12.31 16.03 -2.17
N ARG A 160 -13.39 15.51 -2.75
CA ARG A 160 -13.35 14.36 -3.66
C ARG A 160 -12.58 14.66 -4.94
N ARG A 161 -12.72 15.86 -5.50
CA ARG A 161 -11.96 16.30 -6.68
C ARG A 161 -10.47 16.38 -6.36
N ARG A 162 -10.09 17.07 -5.28
CA ARG A 162 -8.69 17.17 -4.81
C ARG A 162 -8.08 15.80 -4.57
N TYR A 163 -8.85 14.89 -3.96
CA TYR A 163 -8.43 13.49 -3.77
C TYR A 163 -8.15 12.79 -5.10
N ASN A 164 -9.06 12.90 -6.08
CA ASN A 164 -8.88 12.28 -7.39
C ASN A 164 -7.67 12.85 -8.15
N GLU A 165 -7.40 14.14 -8.01
CA GLU A 165 -6.21 14.79 -8.59
C GLU A 165 -4.93 14.23 -7.97
N MET A 166 -4.86 14.12 -6.64
CA MET A 166 -3.74 13.47 -5.94
C MET A 166 -3.57 12.01 -6.39
N MET A 167 -4.67 11.28 -6.58
CA MET A 167 -4.64 9.90 -7.05
C MET A 167 -4.05 9.77 -8.46
N LYS A 168 -4.38 10.69 -9.36
CA LYS A 168 -3.83 10.73 -10.73
C LYS A 168 -2.36 11.13 -10.76
N ALA A 169 -1.92 11.97 -9.82
CA ALA A 169 -0.53 12.41 -9.71
C ALA A 169 0.43 11.31 -9.20
N CYS A 170 -0.09 10.23 -8.60
CA CYS A 170 0.72 9.15 -8.07
C CYS A 170 1.18 8.18 -9.18
N PRO A 171 2.49 8.04 -9.43
CA PRO A 171 3.00 7.22 -10.54
C PRO A 171 2.92 5.71 -10.27
N VAL A 172 2.81 5.31 -9.00
CA VAL A 172 2.88 3.91 -8.57
C VAL A 172 1.68 3.59 -7.69
N ASN A 173 1.16 2.37 -7.84
CA ASN A 173 0.04 1.89 -7.04
C ASN A 173 0.48 0.80 -6.05
N HIS A 174 -0.29 0.65 -4.97
CA HIS A 174 -0.10 -0.41 -3.99
C HIS A 174 -0.56 -1.76 -4.58
N SER A 175 -0.09 -2.87 -3.99
CA SER A 175 -0.56 -4.20 -4.35
C SER A 175 -1.82 -4.57 -3.56
N ARG A 176 -2.44 -5.70 -3.92
CA ARG A 176 -3.57 -6.26 -3.18
C ARG A 176 -3.21 -6.69 -1.76
N ILE A 177 -1.99 -7.18 -1.53
CA ILE A 177 -1.55 -7.65 -0.21
C ILE A 177 -1.49 -6.48 0.79
N ASP A 178 -1.02 -5.32 0.32
CA ASP A 178 -0.92 -4.11 1.15
C ASP A 178 -2.30 -3.59 1.56
N TYR A 179 -3.25 -3.64 0.63
CA TYR A 179 -4.65 -3.31 0.88
C TYR A 179 -5.29 -4.27 1.88
N LEU A 180 -5.05 -5.58 1.76
CA LEU A 180 -5.57 -6.57 2.70
C LEU A 180 -5.01 -6.37 4.11
N PHE A 181 -3.71 -6.06 4.24
CA PHE A 181 -3.14 -5.67 5.53
C PHE A 181 -3.84 -4.44 6.12
N ALA A 182 -4.01 -3.39 5.33
CA ALA A 182 -4.69 -2.17 5.78
C ALA A 182 -6.16 -2.40 6.15
N LYS A 183 -6.84 -3.34 5.48
CA LYS A 183 -8.25 -3.69 5.76
C LYS A 183 -8.41 -4.52 7.04
N LEU A 184 -7.45 -5.41 7.29
CA LEU A 184 -7.45 -6.26 8.47
C LEU A 184 -6.90 -5.54 9.71
N ASP A 185 -6.21 -4.42 9.52
CA ASP A 185 -5.71 -3.59 10.60
C ASP A 185 -6.86 -3.10 11.51
N GLY A 186 -6.76 -3.42 12.80
CA GLY A 186 -7.82 -3.17 13.79
C GLY A 186 -8.97 -4.18 13.83
N THR A 187 -8.93 -5.25 13.01
CA THR A 187 -9.89 -6.37 13.11
C THR A 187 -9.34 -7.48 14.01
N SER A 188 -10.23 -8.26 14.65
CA SER A 188 -9.83 -9.42 15.47
C SER A 188 -9.61 -10.71 14.66
N ASP A 189 -9.66 -10.63 13.32
CA ASP A 189 -9.49 -11.78 12.42
C ASP A 189 -8.03 -12.21 12.31
N ARG A 190 -7.60 -13.00 13.29
CA ARG A 190 -6.22 -13.53 13.38
C ARG A 190 -5.89 -14.50 12.24
N ALA A 191 -6.86 -15.28 11.76
CA ALA A 191 -6.63 -16.25 10.70
C ALA A 191 -6.41 -15.57 9.34
N GLY A 192 -7.24 -14.56 9.02
CA GLY A 192 -7.05 -13.72 7.85
C GLY A 192 -5.70 -13.00 7.88
N PHE A 193 -5.33 -12.42 9.04
CA PHE A 193 -4.04 -11.75 9.21
C PHE A 193 -2.86 -12.71 9.00
N ALA A 194 -2.90 -13.91 9.59
CA ALA A 194 -1.86 -14.92 9.44
C ALA A 194 -1.69 -15.35 7.97
N GLY A 195 -2.78 -15.54 7.23
CA GLY A 195 -2.75 -15.90 5.81
C GLY A 195 -2.11 -14.81 4.94
N VAL A 196 -2.46 -13.55 5.17
CA VAL A 196 -1.86 -12.40 4.45
C VAL A 196 -0.38 -12.25 4.81
N TYR A 197 -0.03 -12.45 6.08
CA TYR A 197 1.35 -12.40 6.55
C TYR A 197 2.21 -13.52 5.95
N ALA A 198 1.70 -14.76 5.89
CA ALA A 198 2.41 -15.86 5.25
C ALA A 198 2.72 -15.55 3.78
N ARG A 199 1.74 -15.01 3.03
CA ARG A 199 1.94 -14.60 1.63
C ARG A 199 2.97 -13.47 1.51
N TYR A 200 2.94 -12.50 2.41
CA TYR A 200 3.95 -11.44 2.47
C TYR A 200 5.35 -12.00 2.68
N ILE A 201 5.52 -12.96 3.59
CA ILE A 201 6.82 -13.59 3.84
C ILE A 201 7.32 -14.31 2.60
N VAL A 202 6.46 -15.07 1.91
CA VAL A 202 6.84 -15.75 0.67
C VAL A 202 7.23 -14.74 -0.43
N ASP A 203 6.45 -13.68 -0.63
CA ASP A 203 6.70 -12.68 -1.68
C ASP A 203 7.97 -11.85 -1.42
N VAL A 204 8.30 -11.56 -0.15
CA VAL A 204 9.45 -10.73 0.22
C VAL A 204 10.71 -11.56 0.43
N TYR A 205 10.62 -12.75 1.04
CA TYR A 205 11.78 -13.53 1.46
C TYR A 205 11.93 -14.85 0.70
N GLY A 206 10.87 -15.41 0.12
CA GLY A 206 10.87 -16.78 -0.39
C GLY A 206 11.96 -17.05 -1.45
N LEU A 207 12.07 -16.18 -2.45
CA LEU A 207 13.09 -16.31 -3.50
C LEU A 207 14.50 -16.17 -2.93
N TYR A 208 14.73 -15.20 -2.04
CA TYR A 208 16.04 -14.94 -1.48
C TYR A 208 16.49 -16.03 -0.49
N ALA A 209 15.57 -16.53 0.33
CA ALA A 209 15.80 -17.63 1.25
C ALA A 209 16.22 -18.90 0.50
N LEU A 210 15.60 -19.17 -0.66
CA LEU A 210 16.02 -20.26 -1.54
C LEU A 210 17.48 -20.09 -1.98
N PHE A 211 17.87 -18.90 -2.44
CA PHE A 211 19.25 -18.63 -2.85
C PHE A 211 20.27 -18.72 -1.71
N LEU A 212 19.90 -18.31 -0.49
CA LEU A 212 20.79 -18.46 0.68
C LEU A 212 20.92 -19.91 1.16
N ALA A 213 19.86 -20.73 1.00
CA ALA A 213 19.86 -22.10 1.50
C ALA A 213 20.63 -23.07 0.61
N VAL A 214 20.72 -22.81 -0.70
CA VAL A 214 21.37 -23.73 -1.66
C VAL A 214 22.84 -24.02 -1.31
N PRO A 215 23.71 -23.03 -1.04
CA PRO A 215 25.13 -23.30 -0.81
C PRO A 215 25.43 -24.13 0.46
N PRO A 216 24.82 -23.85 1.63
CA PRO A 216 24.97 -24.70 2.82
C PRO A 216 24.47 -26.14 2.62
N LEU A 217 23.35 -26.31 1.91
CA LEU A 217 22.79 -27.64 1.63
C LEU A 217 23.69 -28.47 0.72
N LEU A 218 24.29 -27.83 -0.30
CA LEU A 218 25.26 -28.49 -1.17
C LEU A 218 26.51 -28.90 -0.38
N TRP A 219 27.00 -28.03 0.50
CA TRP A 219 28.14 -28.36 1.36
C TRP A 219 27.85 -29.57 2.25
N TRP A 220 26.70 -29.59 2.92
CA TRP A 220 26.28 -30.73 3.76
C TRP A 220 26.13 -32.03 2.96
N TRP A 221 25.68 -31.96 1.71
CA TRP A 221 25.53 -33.13 0.86
C TRP A 221 26.87 -33.67 0.33
N LEU A 222 27.88 -32.80 0.19
CA LEU A 222 29.21 -33.14 -0.31
C LEU A 222 30.18 -33.64 0.78
N THR A 223 29.92 -33.35 2.06
CA THR A 223 30.67 -33.86 3.23
C THR A 223 30.07 -35.15 3.79
#